data_AF-A0A9E5QMR1-F1
#
_entry.id   AF-A0A9E5QMR1-F1
#
_cell.length_a   1.000
_cell.length_b   1.000
_cell.length_c   1.000
_cell.angle_alpha   90.00
_cell.angle_beta   90.00
_cell.angle_gamma   90.00
#
_symmetry.space_group_name_H-M   'P 1'
#
loop_
_entity.id
_entity.type
_entity.pdbx_description
1 polymer ?
#
loop_
_entity_poly.entity_id
_entity_poly.type
_entity_poly.pdbx_seq_one_letter_code
_entity_poly.pdbx_strand_id
1 'polypeptide(L)'
;TLSPIEGATIFFNGDSVQTDSFGYYITPPLTPGIFTIIFTAPGFTPDTLQHTLQQFEVFNAEVYLIPDGSLRPYVHLQDVVIDDDSTGSSLGNGNGI
;
A
#
# COMPACT_ATOMS: atom_id res chain seq x y z
N THR A 1 -18.04 -2.70 14.10
CA THR A 1 -16.80 -1.91 13.94
C THR A 1 -15.94 -2.64 12.93
N LEU A 2 -15.25 -1.90 12.06
CA LEU A 2 -14.26 -2.49 11.17
C LEU A 2 -13.10 -2.98 12.07
N SER A 3 -12.68 -4.24 11.93
CA SER A 3 -11.46 -4.72 12.58
C SER A 3 -10.29 -4.50 11.63
N PRO A 4 -9.10 -4.09 12.07
CA PRO A 4 -7.90 -4.17 11.24
C PRO A 4 -7.50 -5.61 10.94
N ILE A 5 -6.86 -5.88 9.79
CA ILE A 5 -6.14 -7.14 9.54
C ILE A 5 -4.67 -6.86 9.75
N GLU A 6 -4.09 -7.48 10.77
CA GLU A 6 -2.65 -7.62 10.94
C GLU A 6 -2.12 -8.72 10.01
N GLY A 7 -0.97 -8.48 9.36
CA GLY A 7 -0.32 -9.47 8.51
C GLY A 7 -1.00 -9.72 7.16
N ALA A 8 -1.94 -8.86 6.72
CA ALA A 8 -2.38 -8.87 5.32
C ALA A 8 -1.15 -8.60 4.46
N THR A 9 -1.01 -9.32 3.34
CA THR A 9 0.09 -9.13 2.39
C THR A 9 -0.42 -8.35 1.19
N ILE A 10 0.25 -7.23 0.93
CA ILE A 10 -0.02 -6.33 -0.20
C ILE A 10 1.08 -6.56 -1.22
N PHE A 11 0.71 -7.03 -2.41
CA PHE A 11 1.63 -7.26 -3.52
C PHE A 11 1.55 -6.12 -4.54
N PHE A 12 2.69 -5.64 -5.01
CA PHE A 12 2.81 -4.61 -6.04
C PHE A 12 4.09 -4.83 -6.85
N ASN A 13 3.99 -4.91 -8.19
CA ASN A 13 5.13 -5.07 -9.10
C ASN A 13 6.20 -6.14 -8.73
N GLY A 14 5.79 -7.22 -8.06
CA GLY A 14 6.69 -8.31 -7.64
C GLY A 14 7.28 -8.15 -6.24
N ASP A 15 7.09 -6.99 -5.60
CA ASP A 15 7.40 -6.75 -4.21
C ASP A 15 6.16 -6.96 -3.32
N SER A 16 6.38 -6.97 -2.00
CA SER A 16 5.29 -7.03 -1.03
C SER A 16 5.61 -6.38 0.30
N VAL A 17 4.56 -5.96 1.00
CA VAL A 17 4.63 -5.48 2.39
C VAL A 17 3.48 -6.08 3.19
N GLN A 18 3.65 -6.15 4.51
CA GLN A 18 2.62 -6.62 5.42
C GLN A 18 2.08 -5.51 6.31
N THR A 19 0.81 -5.61 6.66
CA THR A 19 0.17 -4.70 7.62
C THR A 19 0.57 -4.99 9.05
N ASP A 20 0.65 -3.94 9.87
CA ASP A 20 0.88 -4.01 11.31
C ASP A 20 -0.39 -4.36 12.10
N SER A 21 -0.29 -4.42 13.43
CA SER A 21 -1.40 -4.74 14.35
C SER A 21 -2.59 -3.77 14.28
N PHE A 22 -2.40 -2.60 13.68
CA PHE A 22 -3.43 -1.59 13.49
C PHE A 22 -3.95 -1.55 12.05
N GLY A 23 -3.45 -2.43 11.16
CA GLY A 23 -3.84 -2.51 9.75
C GLY A 23 -3.13 -1.49 8.85
N TYR A 24 -2.07 -0.84 9.34
CA TYR A 24 -1.28 0.10 8.55
C TYR A 24 -0.12 -0.59 7.86
N TYR A 25 0.26 -0.10 6.68
CA TYR A 25 1.51 -0.43 6.02
C TYR A 25 2.08 0.83 5.34
N ILE A 26 3.38 0.81 5.06
CA ILE A 26 4.06 1.81 4.25
C ILE A 26 4.89 1.06 3.23
N THR A 27 4.73 1.37 1.95
CA THR A 27 5.60 0.80 0.91
C THR A 27 6.94 1.52 0.91
N PRO A 28 8.03 0.87 0.46
CA PRO A 28 9.21 1.60 0.00
C PRO A 28 8.84 2.58 -1.13
N PRO A 29 9.73 3.52 -1.49
CA PRO A 29 9.55 4.37 -2.64
C PRO A 29 9.33 3.59 -3.95
N LEU A 30 8.31 4.00 -4.69
CA LEU A 30 7.89 3.39 -5.95
C LEU A 30 8.05 4.40 -7.09
N THR A 31 8.68 3.96 -8.17
CA THR A 31 8.78 4.79 -9.38
C THR A 31 7.39 5.02 -9.98
N PRO A 32 7.09 6.23 -10.50
CA PRO A 32 5.83 6.51 -11.18
C PRO A 32 5.51 5.50 -12.28
N GLY A 33 4.23 5.12 -12.41
CA GLY A 33 3.81 4.07 -13.32
C GLY A 33 2.43 3.50 -12.99
N ILE A 34 2.00 2.50 -13.76
CA ILE A 34 0.74 1.78 -13.50
C ILE A 34 1.06 0.63 -12.55
N PHE A 35 0.33 0.58 -11.45
CA PHE A 35 0.42 -0.47 -10.43
C PHE A 35 -0.88 -1.25 -10.38
N THR A 36 -0.75 -2.58 -10.41
CA THR A 36 -1.79 -3.51 -9.97
C THR A 36 -1.41 -3.98 -8.58
N ILE A 37 -2.21 -3.57 -7.60
CA ILE A 37 -2.00 -3.83 -6.18
C ILE A 37 -2.98 -4.93 -5.76
N ILE A 38 -2.47 -6.01 -5.18
CA ILE A 38 -3.29 -7.15 -4.74
C ILE A 38 -3.20 -7.27 -3.22
N PHE A 39 -4.35 -7.23 -2.56
CA PHE A 39 -4.49 -7.32 -1.12
C PHE A 39 -4.95 -8.73 -0.75
N THR A 40 -4.22 -9.41 0.12
CA THR A 40 -4.50 -10.80 0.50
C THR A 40 -4.39 -11.00 2.01
N ALA A 41 -5.24 -11.86 2.56
CA ALA A 41 -5.13 -12.32 3.94
C ALA A 41 -5.73 -13.74 4.06
N PRO A 42 -5.19 -14.62 4.90
CA PRO A 42 -5.76 -15.96 5.10
C PRO A 42 -7.22 -15.92 5.57
N GLY A 43 -8.11 -16.64 4.87
CA GLY A 43 -9.54 -16.69 5.17
C GLY A 43 -10.34 -15.51 4.62
N PHE A 44 -9.74 -14.71 3.73
CA PHE A 44 -10.38 -13.62 3.03
C PHE A 44 -10.20 -13.75 1.52
N THR A 45 -11.23 -13.31 0.79
CA THR A 45 -11.18 -13.17 -0.66
C THR A 45 -10.26 -12.00 -1.01
N PRO A 46 -9.27 -12.18 -1.89
CA PRO A 46 -8.40 -11.10 -2.32
C PRO A 46 -9.15 -9.96 -2.99
N ASP A 47 -8.64 -8.75 -2.82
CA ASP A 47 -9.09 -7.57 -3.57
C ASP A 47 -7.95 -7.01 -4.42
N THR A 48 -8.29 -6.35 -5.52
CA THR A 48 -7.32 -5.82 -6.48
C THR A 48 -7.66 -4.38 -6.84
N LEU A 49 -6.67 -3.51 -6.72
CA LEU A 49 -6.74 -2.10 -7.08
C LEU A 49 -5.74 -1.84 -8.20
N GLN A 50 -6.18 -1.16 -9.25
CA GLN A 50 -5.27 -0.59 -10.24
C GLN A 50 -5.18 0.91 -10.03
N HIS A 51 -3.96 1.44 -9.92
CA HIS A 51 -3.72 2.87 -9.78
C HIS A 51 -2.52 3.31 -10.61
N THR A 52 -2.57 4.52 -11.13
CA THR A 52 -1.43 5.13 -11.84
C THR A 52 -0.76 6.12 -10.91
N LEU A 53 0.41 5.77 -10.37
CA LEU A 53 1.21 6.67 -9.56
C LEU A 53 1.90 7.71 -10.42
N GLN A 54 1.72 8.98 -10.07
CA GLN A 54 2.41 10.13 -10.64
C GLN A 54 3.64 10.49 -9.79
N GLN A 55 4.54 11.29 -10.38
CA GLN A 55 5.73 11.77 -9.67
C GLN A 55 5.34 12.59 -8.44
N PHE A 56 6.00 12.31 -7.31
CA PHE A 56 5.76 12.93 -6.00
C PHE A 56 4.34 12.72 -5.46
N GLU A 57 3.61 11.73 -5.99
CA GLU A 57 2.30 11.39 -5.49
C GLU A 57 2.41 10.65 -4.16
N VAL A 58 1.64 11.12 -3.18
CA VAL A 58 1.31 10.32 -2.00
C VAL A 58 -0.09 9.73 -2.19
N PHE A 59 -0.14 8.41 -2.35
CA PHE A 59 -1.39 7.69 -2.54
C PHE A 59 -1.81 7.00 -1.24
N ASN A 60 -3.08 7.14 -0.86
CA ASN A 60 -3.66 6.50 0.32
C ASN A 60 -4.82 5.61 -0.15
N ALA A 61 -4.67 4.30 -0.12
CA ALA A 61 -5.75 3.35 -0.35
C ALA A 61 -6.39 2.86 0.95
N GLU A 62 -7.72 2.97 1.04
CA GLU A 62 -8.51 2.27 2.05
C GLU A 62 -9.16 1.05 1.39
N VAL A 63 -8.90 -0.14 1.94
CA VAL A 63 -9.31 -1.42 1.32
C VAL A 63 -10.01 -2.30 2.32
N TYR A 64 -11.04 -3.02 1.84
CA TYR A 64 -11.86 -3.91 2.63
C TYR A 64 -11.87 -5.33 2.07
N LEU A 65 -11.20 -6.25 2.77
CA LEU A 65 -11.28 -7.66 2.43
C LEU A 65 -12.57 -8.30 2.97
N ILE A 66 -13.10 -9.24 2.19
CA ILE A 66 -14.33 -9.98 2.52
C ILE A 66 -13.92 -11.35 3.07
N PRO A 67 -14.31 -11.72 4.30
CA PRO A 67 -14.07 -13.07 4.79
C PRO A 67 -14.70 -14.12 3.86
N ASP A 68 -14.01 -15.22 3.64
CA ASP A 68 -14.51 -16.28 2.77
C ASP A 68 -15.86 -16.80 3.27
N GLY A 69 -16.84 -16.85 2.36
CA GLY A 69 -18.21 -17.26 2.68
C GLY A 69 -19.07 -16.20 3.39
N SER A 70 -18.57 -14.98 3.59
CA SER A 70 -19.36 -13.84 4.10
C SER A 70 -19.99 -13.01 2.97
N LEU A 71 -21.23 -12.57 3.16
CA LEU A 71 -21.93 -11.63 2.27
C LEU A 71 -21.84 -10.17 2.75
N ARG A 72 -21.19 -9.92 3.89
CA ARG A 72 -20.97 -8.56 4.41
C ARG A 72 -19.46 -8.31 4.50
N PRO A 73 -18.94 -7.24 3.85
CA PRO A 73 -17.52 -6.89 3.95
C PRO A 73 -17.23 -6.41 5.36
N TYR A 74 -15.95 -6.31 5.74
CA TYR A 74 -15.35 -5.12 6.35
C TYR A 74 -14.12 -5.46 7.22
N VAL A 75 -12.93 -5.21 6.70
CA VAL A 75 -11.70 -5.00 7.48
C VAL A 75 -10.97 -3.79 6.95
N HIS A 76 -10.47 -2.94 7.82
CA HIS A 76 -9.85 -1.65 7.51
C HIS A 76 -8.33 -1.77 7.21
N LEU A 77 -7.88 -1.23 6.07
CA LEU A 77 -6.47 -0.90 5.78
C LEU A 77 -6.34 0.61 5.59
N GLN A 78 -5.29 1.25 6.12
CA GLN A 78 -4.97 2.67 5.88
C GLN A 78 -3.51 2.76 5.41
N ASP A 79 -3.22 3.65 4.46
CA ASP A 79 -2.04 3.57 3.60
C ASP A 79 -1.31 4.92 3.45
N VAL A 80 0.00 4.89 3.22
CA VAL A 80 0.82 5.98 2.69
C VAL A 80 1.86 5.39 1.73
N VAL A 81 1.69 5.59 0.43
CA VAL A 81 2.73 5.35 -0.59
C VAL A 81 3.55 6.62 -0.76
N ILE A 82 4.88 6.57 -0.57
CA ILE A 82 5.77 7.76 -0.68
C ILE A 82 6.71 7.56 -1.87
N ASP A 83 6.57 8.35 -2.95
CA ASP A 83 7.60 8.48 -3.98
C ASP A 83 8.76 9.35 -3.45
N ASP A 84 9.97 8.79 -3.37
CA ASP A 84 11.20 9.54 -3.10
C ASP A 84 11.87 9.79 -4.44
N ASP A 85 11.92 11.07 -4.82
CA ASP A 85 12.73 11.55 -5.92
C ASP A 85 14.17 11.03 -5.77
N SER A 86 14.59 10.06 -6.58
CA SER A 86 15.68 10.32 -7.51
C SER A 86 16.30 9.06 -8.11
N THR A 87 16.82 9.29 -9.30
CA THR A 87 17.87 8.59 -10.04
C THR A 87 19.19 8.37 -9.28
N GLY A 88 19.18 8.11 -7.97
CA GLY A 88 20.39 7.84 -7.18
C GLY A 88 21.25 9.09 -6.93
N SER A 89 20.65 10.27 -6.76
CA SER A 89 21.39 11.48 -6.43
C SER A 89 21.11 11.88 -4.98
N SER A 90 22.07 11.63 -4.09
CA SER A 90 21.99 12.15 -2.72
C SER A 90 21.81 13.67 -2.75
N LEU A 91 20.81 14.21 -2.05
CA LEU A 91 20.77 15.63 -1.74
C LEU A 91 21.98 15.94 -0.85
N GLY A 92 23.04 16.41 -1.51
CA GLY A 92 24.25 16.90 -0.88
C GLY A 92 23.91 18.03 0.09
N ASN A 93 24.50 17.92 1.27
CA ASN A 93 24.55 18.98 2.26
C ASN A 93 25.12 20.27 1.62
N GLY A 94 24.28 21.29 1.40
CA GLY A 94 24.67 22.52 0.70
C GLY A 94 23.92 23.74 1.22
N ASN A 95 24.56 24.47 2.14
CA ASN A 95 24.18 25.83 2.55
C ASN A 95 24.22 26.84 1.37
N GLY A 96 23.33 27.83 1.41
CA GLY A 96 23.37 29.08 0.61
C GLY A 96 22.13 29.23 -0.27
N ILE A 97 21.31 30.28 -0.20
CA ILE A 97 21.54 31.72 0.09
C ILE A 97 20.34 32.27 0.85
#